data_AF-A0A454XR33-F1
#
_entry.id   AF-A0A454XR33-F1
#
_cell.length_a   1.000
_cell.length_b   1.000
_cell.length_c   1.000
_cell.angle_alpha   90.00
_cell.angle_beta   90.00
_cell.angle_gamma   90.00
#
_symmetry.space_group_name_H-M   'P 1'
#
loop_
_entity.id
_entity.type
_entity.pdbx_description
1 polymer ?
#
loop_
_entity_poly.entity_id
_entity_poly.type
_entity_poly.pdbx_seq_one_letter_code
_entity_poly.pdbx_strand_id
1 'polypeptide(L)'
;MSFFTDVVEAAPIEVFHMDELFSQDPSPNKVNLSIGAYRTEEGRPWVLPVVRNAEVALANDLSLDHEYLPLLGHEQFCRAATELVLGEDSPAIVEGKAIGVQCLSGTGSLRLGAEFLHTKCEMNTVYLSRPTWGNHILVFQTAGFEEFREYAYWDENNNGIDIEGMIGDLEQAPERHDFWLCYSKKVP
;
A
#
# COMPACT_ATOMS: atom_id res chain seq x y z
N MET A 1 -23.73 26.07 -21.07
CA MET A 1 -22.58 26.08 -20.14
C MET A 1 -21.90 24.72 -20.22
N SER A 2 -20.59 24.65 -20.02
CA SER A 2 -19.86 23.37 -20.01
C SER A 2 -20.23 22.59 -18.75
N PHE A 3 -20.28 21.26 -18.85
CA PHE A 3 -20.46 20.38 -17.69
C PHE A 3 -19.30 20.54 -16.68
N PHE A 4 -18.13 20.99 -17.13
CA PHE A 4 -16.92 21.10 -16.32
C PHE A 4 -16.67 22.49 -15.73
N THR A 5 -17.63 23.41 -15.80
CA THR A 5 -17.41 24.81 -15.41
C THR A 5 -17.00 24.97 -13.94
N ASP A 6 -17.47 24.08 -13.05
CA ASP A 6 -17.21 24.17 -11.60
C ASP A 6 -16.18 23.12 -11.10
N VAL A 7 -15.50 22.43 -12.02
CA VAL A 7 -14.48 21.45 -11.63
C VAL A 7 -13.22 22.18 -11.18
N VAL A 8 -12.88 22.02 -9.90
CA VAL A 8 -11.66 22.58 -9.30
C VAL A 8 -10.49 21.62 -9.54
N GLU A 9 -9.33 22.18 -9.84
CA GLU A 9 -8.09 21.40 -9.94
C GLU A 9 -7.75 20.77 -8.58
N ALA A 10 -7.44 19.48 -8.58
CA ALA A 10 -7.04 18.77 -7.37
C ALA A 10 -5.66 19.24 -6.91
N ALA A 11 -5.46 19.28 -5.60
CA ALA A 11 -4.13 19.56 -5.04
C ALA A 11 -3.12 18.51 -5.54
N PRO A 12 -1.88 18.93 -5.88
CA PRO A 12 -0.86 18.00 -6.34
C PRO A 12 -0.47 17.04 -5.22
N ILE A 13 -0.24 15.77 -5.58
CA ILE A 13 0.33 14.80 -4.66
C ILE A 13 1.84 15.09 -4.57
N GLU A 14 2.30 15.49 -3.38
CA GLU A 14 3.66 16.02 -3.12
C GLU A 14 4.77 15.19 -3.77
N VAL A 15 4.71 13.86 -3.65
CA VAL A 15 5.76 12.97 -4.18
C VAL A 15 5.88 13.01 -5.71
N PHE A 16 4.76 13.12 -6.42
CA PHE A 16 4.76 13.20 -7.89
C PHE A 16 5.14 14.60 -8.37
N HIS A 17 4.73 15.62 -7.62
CA HIS A 17 5.14 16.99 -7.92
C HIS A 17 6.66 17.17 -7.76
N MET A 18 7.27 16.58 -6.73
CA MET A 18 8.72 16.59 -6.55
C MET A 18 9.47 15.88 -7.69
N ASP A 19 8.92 14.79 -8.22
CA ASP A 19 9.51 14.08 -9.36
C ASP A 19 9.42 14.88 -10.67
N GLU A 20 8.33 15.62 -10.85
CA GLU A 20 8.18 16.57 -11.96
C GLU A 20 9.23 17.69 -11.88
N LEU A 21 9.36 18.33 -10.71
CA LEU A 21 10.38 19.36 -10.47
C LEU A 21 11.79 18.79 -10.69
N PHE A 22 12.08 17.59 -10.20
CA PHE A 22 13.34 16.90 -10.44
C PHE A 22 13.58 16.68 -11.94
N SER A 23 12.56 16.26 -12.69
CA SER A 23 12.69 16.02 -14.14
C SER A 23 13.00 17.30 -14.91
N GLN A 24 12.40 18.43 -14.49
CA GLN A 24 12.59 19.75 -15.11
C GLN A 24 13.91 20.43 -14.72
N ASP A 25 14.55 20.04 -13.62
CA ASP A 25 15.83 20.62 -13.20
C ASP A 25 16.94 20.30 -14.24
N PRO A 26 17.60 21.31 -14.84
CA PRO A 26 18.65 21.11 -15.83
C PRO A 26 20.00 20.74 -15.22
N SER A 27 20.15 20.78 -13.90
CA SER A 27 21.41 20.49 -13.22
C SER A 27 21.91 19.07 -13.54
N PRO A 28 23.18 18.92 -13.96
CA PRO A 28 23.76 17.60 -14.20
C PRO A 28 24.04 16.83 -12.90
N ASN A 29 23.96 17.50 -11.73
CA ASN A 29 24.25 16.93 -10.41
C ASN A 29 22.97 16.78 -9.55
N LYS A 30 21.79 16.79 -10.17
CA LYS A 30 20.53 16.61 -9.45
C LYS A 30 20.40 15.19 -8.89
N VAL A 31 19.82 15.07 -7.70
CA VAL A 31 19.56 13.78 -7.03
C VAL A 31 18.09 13.74 -6.62
N ASN A 32 17.40 12.64 -6.94
CA ASN A 32 16.01 12.43 -6.56
C ASN A 32 15.93 11.51 -5.34
N LEU A 33 15.50 12.06 -4.20
CA LEU A 33 15.26 11.32 -2.96
C LEU A 33 13.77 11.27 -2.58
N SER A 34 12.87 11.62 -3.52
CA SER A 34 11.45 11.76 -3.24
C SER A 34 10.68 10.43 -3.36
N ILE A 35 10.81 9.76 -4.50
CA ILE A 35 10.11 8.49 -4.76
C ILE A 35 10.93 7.33 -4.19
N GLY A 36 10.32 6.55 -3.31
CA GLY A 36 10.88 5.29 -2.77
C GLY A 36 10.90 4.15 -3.79
N ALA A 37 11.46 4.39 -4.98
CA ALA A 37 11.65 3.39 -6.01
C ALA A 37 13.14 3.08 -6.15
N TYR A 38 13.48 1.79 -6.14
CA TYR A 38 14.87 1.36 -6.18
C TYR A 38 15.57 1.78 -7.48
N ARG A 39 16.85 2.11 -7.37
CA ARG A 39 17.70 2.62 -8.45
C ARG A 39 19.06 1.92 -8.47
N THR A 40 19.68 1.89 -9.64
CA THR A 40 21.10 1.51 -9.77
C THR A 40 22.01 2.62 -9.25
N GLU A 41 23.31 2.35 -9.19
CA GLU A 41 24.36 3.32 -8.84
C GLU A 41 24.39 4.54 -9.78
N GLU A 42 23.92 4.39 -11.02
CA GLU A 42 23.75 5.50 -11.98
C GLU A 42 22.41 6.24 -11.85
N GLY A 43 21.62 5.95 -10.81
CA GLY A 43 20.32 6.59 -10.58
C GLY A 43 19.20 6.15 -11.53
N ARG A 44 19.37 5.02 -12.24
CA ARG A 44 18.37 4.51 -13.19
C ARG A 44 17.42 3.49 -12.55
N PRO A 45 16.19 3.31 -13.05
CA PRO A 45 15.32 2.23 -12.60
C PRO A 45 15.99 0.87 -12.72
N TRP A 46 15.94 0.06 -11.66
CA TRP A 46 16.50 -1.29 -11.66
C TRP A 46 15.40 -2.31 -11.90
N VAL A 47 15.58 -3.15 -12.93
CA VAL A 47 14.73 -4.30 -13.20
C VAL A 47 15.46 -5.55 -12.73
N LEU A 48 14.87 -6.29 -11.81
CA LEU A 48 15.49 -7.49 -11.26
C LEU A 48 15.71 -8.54 -12.38
N PRO A 49 16.84 -9.25 -12.40
CA PRO A 49 17.11 -10.28 -13.41
C PRO A 49 16.02 -11.36 -13.48
N VAL A 50 15.45 -11.76 -12.34
CA VAL A 50 14.35 -12.73 -12.29
C VAL A 50 13.08 -12.24 -13.00
N VAL A 51 12.78 -10.93 -12.92
CA VAL A 51 11.63 -10.34 -13.62
C VAL A 51 11.84 -10.41 -15.13
N ARG A 52 13.04 -10.06 -15.62
CA ARG A 52 13.36 -10.18 -17.05
C ARG A 52 13.23 -11.61 -17.56
N ASN A 53 13.70 -12.59 -16.77
CA ASN A 53 13.59 -14.00 -17.13
C ASN A 53 12.12 -14.44 -17.20
N ALA A 54 11.30 -14.00 -16.25
CA ALA A 54 9.85 -14.28 -16.24
C ALA A 54 9.14 -13.63 -17.44
N GLU A 55 9.45 -12.37 -17.77
CA GLU A 55 8.89 -11.68 -18.93
C GLU A 55 9.22 -12.40 -20.25
N VAL A 56 10.47 -12.84 -20.43
CA VAL A 56 10.88 -13.61 -21.61
C VAL A 56 10.18 -14.97 -21.67
N ALA A 57 10.05 -15.66 -20.53
CA ALA A 57 9.35 -16.94 -20.47
C ALA A 57 7.87 -16.78 -20.86
N LEU A 58 7.17 -15.80 -20.27
CA LEU A 58 5.78 -15.49 -20.56
C LEU A 58 5.58 -15.12 -22.04
N ALA A 59 6.45 -14.28 -22.60
CA ALA A 59 6.36 -13.86 -24.00
C ALA A 59 6.54 -15.02 -25.01
N ASN A 60 7.23 -16.10 -24.61
CA ASN A 60 7.44 -17.28 -25.45
C ASN A 60 6.43 -18.40 -25.18
N ASP A 61 5.55 -18.24 -24.19
CA ASP A 61 4.55 -19.25 -23.84
C ASP A 61 3.31 -19.13 -24.76
N LEU A 62 3.25 -20.00 -25.76
CA LEU A 62 2.16 -20.04 -26.72
C LEU A 62 0.85 -20.60 -26.15
N SER A 63 0.83 -21.08 -24.90
CA SER A 63 -0.37 -21.56 -24.23
C SER A 63 -1.18 -20.45 -23.55
N LEU A 64 -0.61 -19.26 -23.40
CA LEU A 64 -1.31 -18.11 -22.84
C LEU A 64 -2.33 -17.56 -23.83
N ASP A 65 -3.60 -17.54 -23.43
CA ASP A 65 -4.73 -17.04 -24.24
C ASP A 65 -5.15 -15.60 -23.91
N HIS A 66 -4.66 -15.06 -22.78
CA HIS A 66 -5.00 -13.74 -22.25
C HIS A 66 -6.50 -13.53 -21.97
N GLU A 67 -7.20 -14.61 -21.65
CA GLU A 67 -8.61 -14.56 -21.25
C GLU A 67 -8.78 -13.98 -19.83
N TYR A 68 -10.03 -13.71 -19.47
CA TYR A 68 -10.36 -13.21 -18.15
C TYR A 68 -9.90 -14.17 -17.04
N LEU A 69 -9.21 -13.61 -16.06
CA LEU A 69 -8.91 -14.32 -14.81
C LEU A 69 -10.21 -14.62 -14.03
N PRO A 70 -10.19 -15.64 -13.15
CA PRO A 70 -11.23 -15.82 -12.15
C PRO A 70 -11.43 -14.57 -11.30
N LEU A 71 -12.62 -14.46 -10.67
CA LEU A 71 -13.01 -13.30 -9.86
C LEU A 71 -11.97 -12.92 -8.78
N LEU A 72 -11.34 -13.92 -8.15
CA LEU A 72 -10.35 -13.71 -7.09
C LEU A 72 -8.91 -13.54 -7.62
N GLY A 73 -8.73 -13.60 -8.93
CA GLY A 73 -7.44 -13.54 -9.61
C GLY A 73 -6.87 -14.90 -9.98
N HIS A 74 -5.58 -14.90 -10.31
CA HIS A 74 -4.85 -16.10 -10.68
C HIS A 74 -4.52 -16.93 -9.43
N GLU A 75 -5.07 -18.13 -9.33
CA GLU A 75 -5.01 -18.96 -8.11
C GLU A 75 -3.57 -19.19 -7.61
N GLN A 76 -2.64 -19.54 -8.51
CA GLN A 76 -1.24 -19.77 -8.12
C GLN A 76 -0.56 -18.48 -7.64
N PHE A 77 -0.96 -17.33 -8.17
CA PHE A 77 -0.43 -16.04 -7.72
C PHE A 77 -0.94 -15.72 -6.32
N CYS A 78 -2.25 -15.87 -6.09
CA CYS A 78 -2.86 -15.66 -4.79
C CYS A 78 -2.24 -16.58 -3.74
N ARG A 79 -2.07 -17.87 -4.06
CA ARG A 79 -1.41 -18.85 -3.19
C ARG A 79 0.03 -18.44 -2.85
N ALA A 80 0.85 -18.18 -3.87
CA ALA A 80 2.25 -17.79 -3.67
C ALA A 80 2.37 -16.48 -2.87
N ALA A 81 1.48 -15.52 -3.09
CA ALA A 81 1.44 -14.27 -2.33
C ALA A 81 1.08 -14.49 -0.86
N THR A 82 0.10 -15.36 -0.57
CA THR A 82 -0.28 -15.71 0.81
C THR A 82 0.84 -16.48 1.52
N GLU A 83 1.47 -17.45 0.85
CA GLU A 83 2.61 -18.21 1.38
C GLU A 83 3.82 -17.31 1.63
N LEU A 84 4.10 -16.35 0.74
CA LEU A 84 5.19 -15.38 0.92
C LEU A 84 5.02 -14.53 2.18
N VAL A 85 3.78 -14.15 2.52
CA VAL A 85 3.48 -13.28 3.67
C VAL A 85 3.41 -14.06 4.97
N LEU A 86 2.77 -15.24 4.97
CA LEU A 86 2.47 -16.00 6.19
C LEU A 86 3.46 -17.14 6.47
N GLY A 87 4.24 -17.55 5.46
CA GLY A 87 5.01 -18.79 5.45
C GLY A 87 4.18 -19.98 4.96
N GLU A 88 4.80 -20.87 4.18
CA GLU A 88 4.13 -22.05 3.59
C GLU A 88 3.48 -22.96 4.63
N ASP A 89 4.13 -23.14 5.79
CA ASP A 89 3.64 -24.00 6.89
C ASP A 89 2.77 -23.25 7.92
N SER A 90 2.27 -22.06 7.58
CA SER A 90 1.47 -21.26 8.50
C SER A 90 0.20 -22.03 8.94
N PRO A 91 -0.09 -22.13 10.26
CA PRO A 91 -1.35 -22.71 10.73
C PRO A 91 -2.58 -22.08 10.08
N ALA A 92 -2.53 -20.78 9.76
CA ALA A 92 -3.63 -20.09 9.08
C ALA A 92 -3.90 -20.65 7.67
N ILE A 93 -2.86 -21.07 6.94
CA ILE A 93 -2.98 -21.71 5.63
C ILE A 93 -3.42 -23.17 5.81
N VAL A 94 -2.74 -23.93 6.68
CA VAL A 94 -3.02 -25.35 6.92
C VAL A 94 -4.45 -25.59 7.41
N GLU A 95 -4.98 -24.69 8.25
CA GLU A 95 -6.33 -24.76 8.79
C GLU A 95 -7.39 -24.10 7.88
N GLY A 96 -7.02 -23.57 6.71
CA GLY A 96 -7.96 -22.95 5.77
C GLY A 96 -8.57 -21.63 6.27
N LYS A 97 -7.83 -20.88 7.11
CA LYS A 97 -8.24 -19.59 7.68
C LYS A 97 -7.66 -18.38 6.93
N ALA A 98 -6.73 -18.60 6.00
CA ALA A 98 -6.16 -17.57 5.14
C ALA A 98 -6.71 -17.69 3.71
N ILE A 99 -6.91 -16.54 3.06
CA ILE A 99 -7.29 -16.45 1.65
C ILE A 99 -6.47 -15.34 0.98
N GLY A 100 -6.08 -15.57 -0.28
CA GLY A 100 -5.47 -14.57 -1.15
C GLY A 100 -6.47 -14.09 -2.20
N VAL A 101 -6.53 -12.77 -2.41
CA VAL A 101 -7.30 -12.14 -3.48
C VAL A 101 -6.37 -11.19 -4.24
N GLN A 102 -6.28 -11.35 -5.56
CA GLN A 102 -5.45 -10.50 -6.39
C GLN A 102 -6.08 -9.12 -6.55
N CYS A 103 -5.29 -8.08 -6.29
CA CYS A 103 -5.70 -6.69 -6.36
C CYS A 103 -4.69 -5.84 -7.14
N LEU A 104 -5.05 -4.58 -7.41
CA LEU A 104 -4.20 -3.59 -8.07
C LEU A 104 -3.14 -3.03 -7.11
N SER A 105 -2.09 -3.83 -6.87
CA SER A 105 -0.98 -3.49 -5.97
C SER A 105 -1.46 -3.13 -4.55
N GLY A 106 -0.61 -2.50 -3.74
CA GLY A 106 -0.92 -2.17 -2.35
C GLY A 106 -2.14 -1.25 -2.18
N THR A 107 -2.28 -0.21 -3.00
CA THR A 107 -3.42 0.72 -2.91
C THR A 107 -4.75 0.04 -3.23
N GLY A 108 -4.80 -0.80 -4.26
CA GLY A 108 -6.00 -1.57 -4.60
C GLY A 108 -6.35 -2.58 -3.50
N SER A 109 -5.34 -3.25 -2.92
CA SER A 109 -5.54 -4.16 -1.80
C SER A 109 -6.10 -3.45 -0.57
N LEU A 110 -5.53 -2.30 -0.20
CA LEU A 110 -6.02 -1.49 0.92
C LEU A 110 -7.45 -1.01 0.69
N ARG A 111 -7.76 -0.59 -0.54
CA ARG A 111 -9.10 -0.14 -0.90
C ARG A 111 -10.13 -1.25 -0.75
N LEU A 112 -9.89 -2.41 -1.37
CA LEU A 112 -10.81 -3.54 -1.28
C LEU A 112 -10.97 -4.02 0.17
N GLY A 113 -9.86 -4.09 0.92
CA GLY A 113 -9.87 -4.44 2.33
C GLY A 113 -10.69 -3.46 3.17
N ALA A 114 -10.48 -2.15 3.00
CA ALA A 114 -11.23 -1.12 3.71
C ALA A 114 -12.73 -1.19 3.39
N GLU A 115 -13.11 -1.32 2.13
CA GLU A 115 -14.53 -1.47 1.75
C GLU A 115 -15.15 -2.73 2.33
N PHE A 116 -14.42 -3.84 2.36
CA PHE A 116 -14.89 -5.08 3.01
C PHE A 116 -15.12 -4.87 4.50
N LEU A 117 -14.16 -4.28 5.21
CA LEU A 117 -14.28 -4.00 6.65
C LEU A 117 -15.44 -3.05 6.94
N HIS A 118 -15.61 -2.00 6.15
CA HIS A 118 -16.70 -1.05 6.32
C HIS A 118 -18.07 -1.69 6.03
N THR A 119 -18.22 -2.33 4.88
CA THR A 119 -19.53 -2.79 4.39
C THR A 119 -19.96 -4.17 4.92
N LYS A 120 -19.01 -5.02 5.33
CA LYS A 120 -19.29 -6.39 5.81
C LYS A 120 -18.97 -6.60 7.28
N CYS A 121 -18.03 -5.86 7.84
CA CYS A 121 -17.69 -5.93 9.26
C CYS A 121 -18.23 -4.74 10.06
N GLU A 122 -18.92 -3.80 9.40
CA GLU A 122 -19.53 -2.61 10.03
C GLU A 122 -18.51 -1.79 10.83
N MET A 123 -17.25 -1.78 10.37
CA MET A 123 -16.19 -0.98 10.96
C MET A 123 -16.24 0.45 10.42
N ASN A 124 -16.14 1.43 11.32
CA ASN A 124 -16.15 2.86 10.96
C ASN A 124 -14.91 3.63 11.45
N THR A 125 -14.08 2.97 12.24
CA THR A 125 -12.94 3.58 12.91
C THR A 125 -11.64 2.95 12.42
N VAL A 126 -10.70 3.79 11.98
CA VAL A 126 -9.36 3.39 11.57
C VAL A 126 -8.32 4.06 12.45
N TYR A 127 -7.36 3.27 12.92
CA TYR A 127 -6.20 3.72 13.65
C TYR A 127 -4.96 3.71 12.75
N LEU A 128 -4.30 4.87 12.65
CA LEU A 128 -3.14 5.11 11.81
C LEU A 128 -1.92 5.46 12.67
N SER A 129 -0.74 4.99 12.28
CA SER A 129 0.51 5.37 12.96
C SER A 129 0.76 6.87 12.84
N ARG A 130 1.37 7.49 13.85
CA ARG A 130 1.91 8.86 13.73
C ARG A 130 3.44 8.82 13.53
N PRO A 131 3.96 9.19 12.34
CA PRO A 131 3.26 9.53 11.10
C PRO A 131 2.82 8.29 10.29
N THR A 132 2.01 8.51 9.25
CA THR A 132 1.54 7.48 8.29
C THR A 132 1.75 7.90 6.83
N TRP A 133 1.53 6.98 5.88
CA TRP A 133 1.50 7.33 4.46
C TRP A 133 0.20 8.09 4.14
N GLY A 134 0.30 9.31 3.59
CA GLY A 134 -0.85 10.20 3.41
C GLY A 134 -2.02 9.60 2.61
N ASN A 135 -1.74 8.69 1.68
CA ASN A 135 -2.78 8.03 0.90
C ASN A 135 -3.64 7.04 1.73
N HIS A 136 -3.20 6.61 2.92
CA HIS A 136 -4.05 5.82 3.82
C HIS A 136 -5.33 6.58 4.18
N ILE A 137 -5.21 7.87 4.54
CA ILE A 137 -6.36 8.70 4.90
C ILE A 137 -7.37 8.73 3.74
N LEU A 138 -6.90 9.01 2.52
CA LEU A 138 -7.76 9.07 1.34
C LEU A 138 -8.44 7.73 1.04
N VAL A 139 -7.72 6.62 1.15
CA VAL A 139 -8.27 5.28 0.88
C VAL A 139 -9.40 4.95 1.86
N PHE A 140 -9.18 5.16 3.17
CA PHE A 140 -10.18 4.84 4.20
C PHE A 140 -11.37 5.81 4.16
N GLN A 141 -11.14 7.11 3.96
CA GLN A 141 -12.22 8.11 3.80
C GLN A 141 -13.13 7.72 2.64
N THR A 142 -12.52 7.40 1.49
CA THR A 142 -13.28 7.07 0.29
C THR A 142 -13.94 5.68 0.40
N ALA A 143 -13.49 4.82 1.31
CA ALA A 143 -14.12 3.53 1.62
C ALA A 143 -15.32 3.66 2.58
N GLY A 144 -15.54 4.84 3.16
CA GLY A 144 -16.69 5.14 4.04
C GLY A 144 -16.36 5.26 5.53
N PHE A 145 -15.09 5.14 5.93
CA PHE A 145 -14.71 5.36 7.33
C PHE A 145 -14.87 6.83 7.71
N GLU A 146 -15.48 7.09 8.85
CA GLU A 146 -15.73 8.44 9.36
C GLU A 146 -14.80 8.82 10.51
N GLU A 147 -14.29 7.84 11.26
CA GLU A 147 -13.46 8.09 12.44
C GLU A 147 -11.99 7.71 12.20
N PHE A 148 -11.11 8.70 12.30
CA PHE A 148 -9.67 8.57 12.13
C PHE A 148 -9.00 8.84 13.46
N ARG A 149 -8.34 7.81 14.00
CA ARG A 149 -7.56 7.89 15.23
C ARG A 149 -6.09 7.65 14.90
N GLU A 150 -5.23 8.19 15.74
CA GLU A 150 -3.80 8.02 15.62
C GLU A 150 -3.25 7.29 16.85
N TYR A 151 -2.18 6.53 16.66
CA TYR A 151 -1.38 5.98 17.75
C TYR A 151 0.09 6.36 17.59
N ALA A 152 0.79 6.52 18.71
CA ALA A 152 2.22 6.82 18.73
C ALA A 152 3.02 5.74 17.99
N TYR A 153 4.01 6.18 17.21
CA TYR A 153 4.84 5.27 16.44
C TYR A 153 6.28 5.76 16.29
N TRP A 154 6.51 6.94 15.72
CA TRP A 154 7.88 7.46 15.55
C TRP A 154 8.28 8.41 16.70
N ASP A 155 9.43 8.14 17.31
CA ASP A 155 10.09 9.02 18.28
C ASP A 155 11.19 9.83 17.58
N GLU A 156 10.93 11.12 17.38
CA GLU A 156 11.87 12.06 16.77
C GLU A 156 13.12 12.30 17.62
N ASN A 157 13.04 12.17 18.95
CA ASN A 157 14.19 12.43 19.82
C ASN A 157 15.18 11.27 19.79
N ASN A 158 14.67 10.04 19.69
CA ASN A 158 15.47 8.82 19.72
C ASN A 158 15.71 8.21 18.33
N ASN A 159 15.13 8.79 17.27
CA ASN A 159 15.15 8.25 15.90
C ASN A 159 14.75 6.77 15.84
N GLY A 160 13.65 6.44 16.51
CA GLY A 160 13.22 5.06 16.68
C GLY A 160 11.71 4.91 16.82
N ILE A 161 11.26 3.70 17.13
CA ILE A 161 9.86 3.43 17.41
C ILE A 161 9.56 3.77 18.88
N ASP A 162 8.55 4.58 19.13
CA ASP A 162 7.96 4.80 20.45
C ASP A 162 7.09 3.59 20.82
N ILE A 163 7.74 2.48 21.22
CA ILE A 163 7.04 1.23 21.55
C ILE A 163 6.13 1.41 22.76
N GLU A 164 6.58 2.16 23.78
CA GLU A 164 5.81 2.37 25.01
C GLU A 164 4.55 3.19 24.73
N GLY A 165 4.67 4.30 23.99
CA GLY A 165 3.53 5.08 23.55
C GLY A 165 2.60 4.29 22.64
N MET A 166 3.16 3.54 21.68
CA MET A 166 2.38 2.68 20.78
C MET A 166 1.51 1.70 21.60
N ILE A 167 2.12 0.93 22.50
CA ILE A 167 1.38 -0.04 23.33
C ILE A 167 0.35 0.68 24.21
N GLY A 168 0.73 1.79 24.85
CA GLY A 168 -0.18 2.56 25.71
C GLY A 168 -1.43 3.08 24.98
N ASP A 169 -1.28 3.52 23.73
CA ASP A 169 -2.40 3.95 22.89
C ASP A 169 -3.26 2.76 22.44
N LEU A 170 -2.63 1.63 22.10
CA LEU A 170 -3.32 0.40 21.70
C LEU A 170 -4.16 -0.21 22.84
N GLU A 171 -3.65 -0.17 24.08
CA GLU A 171 -4.35 -0.69 25.27
C GLU A 171 -5.57 0.14 25.67
N GLN A 172 -5.58 1.44 25.34
CA GLN A 172 -6.70 2.34 25.63
C GLN A 172 -7.82 2.28 24.59
N ALA A 173 -7.60 1.54 23.51
CA ALA A 173 -8.54 1.48 22.42
C ALA A 173 -9.78 0.63 22.77
N PRO A 174 -10.97 1.01 22.30
CA PRO A 174 -12.19 0.24 22.53
C PRO A 174 -12.08 -1.21 22.03
N GLU A 175 -12.64 -2.15 22.79
CA GLU A 175 -12.77 -3.53 22.32
C GLU A 175 -13.78 -3.62 21.17
N ARG A 176 -13.37 -4.32 20.10
CA ARG A 176 -14.19 -4.71 18.92
C ARG A 176 -14.92 -3.52 18.29
N HIS A 177 -14.33 -2.95 17.24
CA HIS A 177 -14.94 -2.28 16.06
C HIS A 177 -13.89 -1.48 15.26
N ASP A 178 -12.63 -1.54 15.70
CA ASP A 178 -11.52 -0.76 15.16
C ASP A 178 -10.62 -1.58 14.23
N PHE A 179 -10.24 -0.98 13.09
CA PHE A 179 -9.19 -1.51 12.22
C PHE A 179 -7.86 -0.79 12.47
N TRP A 180 -6.79 -1.58 12.60
CA TRP A 180 -5.45 -1.09 12.91
C TRP A 180 -4.56 -1.22 11.69
N LEU A 181 -4.10 -0.09 11.15
CA LEU A 181 -3.13 -0.09 10.07
C LEU A 181 -1.73 0.19 10.62
N CYS A 182 -0.95 -0.88 10.76
CA CYS A 182 0.47 -0.79 11.13
C CYS A 182 1.34 -0.68 9.88
N TYR A 183 1.39 0.52 9.30
CA TYR A 183 2.31 0.81 8.20
C TYR A 183 2.75 2.28 8.20
N SER A 184 3.92 2.55 8.77
CA SER A 184 4.61 3.82 8.56
C SER A 184 5.70 3.63 7.51
N LYS A 185 5.51 4.26 6.35
CA LYS A 185 6.55 4.42 5.31
C LYS A 185 7.40 5.66 5.53
N LYS A 186 7.06 6.50 6.52
CA LYS A 186 7.64 7.82 6.72
C LYS A 186 8.44 7.80 8.01
N VAL A 187 9.71 7.41 7.90
CA VAL A 187 10.71 7.88 8.85
C VAL A 187 11.16 9.25 8.31
N PRO A 188 11.00 10.36 9.07
CA PRO A 188 11.44 11.68 8.63
C PRO A 188 12.95 11.75 8.38
#